data_AF-A0A4Q3B4M4-F1
#
_entry.id   AF-A0A4Q3B4M4-F1
#
_cell.length_a   1.000
_cell.length_b   1.000
_cell.length_c   1.000
_cell.angle_alpha   90.00
_cell.angle_beta   90.00
_cell.angle_gamma   90.00
#
_symmetry.space_group_name_H-M   'P 1'
#
loop_
_entity.id
_entity.type
_entity.pdbx_description
1 polymer ?
#
loop_
_entity_poly.entity_id
_entity_poly.type
_entity_poly.pdbx_seq_one_letter_code
_entity_poly.pdbx_strand_id
1 'polypeptide(L)'
;MSDEIKHECGLAFIRLRKPFSHYQQKYNSVLYGLNKLYLLMEKQHNRGQDGAGVAAVKLNTEPGYPFLYRNRSNAPQPIADLFAQIGKEISEVERHQPDILQHPGLMKGHLGVMGEILLGHLRY
;
A
#
# COMPACT_ATOMS: atom_id res chain seq x y z
N MET A 1 -9.99 35.13 -17.80
CA MET A 1 -10.21 33.70 -18.08
C MET A 1 -10.19 32.99 -16.74
N SER A 2 -11.36 32.69 -16.18
CA SER A 2 -11.47 31.91 -14.94
C SER A 2 -11.35 30.44 -15.32
N ASP A 3 -10.13 29.92 -15.31
CA ASP A 3 -9.96 28.47 -15.43
C ASP A 3 -10.66 27.82 -14.23
N GLU A 4 -11.46 26.79 -14.51
CA GLU A 4 -12.11 25.96 -13.51
C GLU A 4 -11.03 25.38 -12.57
N ILE A 5 -11.16 25.56 -11.26
CA ILE A 5 -10.22 24.96 -10.30
C ILE A 5 -10.45 23.46 -10.33
N LYS A 6 -9.66 22.75 -11.15
CA LYS A 6 -9.66 21.30 -11.23
C LYS A 6 -8.99 20.73 -9.99
N HIS A 7 -9.74 20.67 -8.90
CA HIS A 7 -9.43 19.88 -7.70
C HIS A 7 -9.51 18.38 -8.03
N GLU A 8 -8.64 17.92 -8.93
CA GLU A 8 -8.58 16.52 -9.32
C GLU A 8 -7.66 15.75 -8.36
N CYS A 9 -8.29 14.91 -7.53
CA CYS A 9 -7.57 13.98 -6.68
C CYS A 9 -6.68 13.03 -7.50
N GLY A 10 -5.49 12.72 -6.98
CA GLY A 10 -4.61 11.69 -7.55
C GLY A 10 -5.10 10.27 -7.25
N LEU A 11 -4.88 9.35 -8.18
CA LEU A 11 -5.20 7.92 -8.01
C LEU A 11 -4.04 7.05 -8.53
N ALA A 12 -3.61 6.10 -7.71
CA ALA A 12 -2.62 5.09 -8.04
C ALA A 12 -3.23 3.70 -7.86
N PHE A 13 -3.40 2.94 -8.94
CA PHE A 13 -3.99 1.60 -8.88
C PHE A 13 -3.00 0.55 -9.34
N ILE A 14 -2.84 -0.52 -8.56
CA ILE A 14 -2.01 -1.68 -8.89
C ILE A 14 -2.82 -2.96 -8.72
N ARG A 15 -2.74 -3.83 -9.71
CA ARG A 15 -3.16 -5.23 -9.60
C ARG A 15 -1.98 -6.15 -9.88
N LEU A 16 -1.54 -6.88 -8.85
CA LEU A 16 -0.55 -7.94 -8.99
C LEU A 16 -1.18 -9.11 -9.74
N ARG A 17 -0.56 -9.53 -10.84
CA ARG A 17 -1.06 -10.62 -11.71
C ARG A 17 -0.41 -11.97 -11.40
N LYS A 18 0.52 -12.00 -10.44
CA LYS A 18 1.29 -13.16 -10.02
C LYS A 18 1.26 -13.24 -8.48
N PRO A 19 1.52 -14.40 -7.86
CA PRO A 19 1.59 -14.51 -6.41
C PRO A 19 2.78 -13.74 -5.83
N PHE A 20 2.73 -13.38 -4.55
CA PHE A 20 3.81 -12.67 -3.86
C PHE A 20 5.17 -13.39 -3.96
N SER A 21 5.18 -14.73 -3.99
CA SER A 21 6.39 -15.54 -4.19
C SER A 21 7.11 -15.25 -5.50
N HIS A 22 6.37 -14.97 -6.57
CA HIS A 22 6.97 -14.58 -7.85
C HIS A 22 7.74 -13.26 -7.71
N TYR A 23 7.19 -12.29 -6.99
CA TYR A 23 7.83 -10.99 -6.79
C TYR A 23 9.02 -11.08 -5.82
N GLN A 24 8.92 -11.91 -4.78
CA GLN A 24 10.07 -12.22 -3.91
C GLN A 24 11.21 -12.82 -4.73
N GLN A 25 10.96 -13.84 -5.56
CA GLN A 25 12.02 -14.48 -6.37
C GLN A 25 12.59 -13.54 -7.43
N LYS A 26 11.73 -12.77 -8.13
CA LYS A 26 12.15 -11.94 -9.25
C LYS A 26 12.79 -10.61 -8.83
N TYR A 27 12.32 -10.02 -7.73
CA TYR A 27 12.72 -8.68 -7.29
C TYR A 27 13.36 -8.65 -5.90
N ASN A 28 13.59 -9.82 -5.30
CA ASN A 28 14.08 -9.97 -3.92
C ASN A 28 13.25 -9.20 -2.89
N SER A 29 11.94 -9.05 -3.13
CA SER A 29 11.05 -8.29 -2.25
C SER A 29 9.59 -8.73 -2.36
N VAL A 30 9.06 -9.23 -1.25
CA VAL A 30 7.64 -9.54 -1.05
C VAL A 30 6.78 -8.27 -1.05
N LEU A 31 7.37 -7.14 -0.65
CA LEU A 31 6.74 -5.81 -0.58
C LEU A 31 6.70 -5.09 -1.94
N TYR A 32 7.05 -5.76 -3.04
CA TYR A 32 7.15 -5.14 -4.37
C TYR A 32 5.92 -4.29 -4.74
N GLY A 33 4.71 -4.81 -4.54
CA GLY A 33 3.48 -4.08 -4.87
C GLY A 33 3.32 -2.80 -4.04
N LEU A 34 3.59 -2.88 -2.73
CA LEU A 34 3.51 -1.75 -1.81
C LEU A 34 4.56 -0.69 -2.14
N ASN A 35 5.81 -1.11 -2.42
CA ASN A 35 6.88 -0.21 -2.84
C ASN A 35 6.54 0.50 -4.15
N LYS A 36 5.92 -0.20 -5.11
CA LYS A 36 5.44 0.43 -6.34
C LYS A 36 4.28 1.39 -6.09
N LEU A 37 3.39 1.08 -5.16
CA LEU A 37 2.29 1.98 -4.79
C LEU A 37 2.82 3.31 -4.25
N TYR A 38 3.78 3.24 -3.32
CA TYR A 38 4.46 4.41 -2.77
C TYR A 38 5.02 5.31 -3.88
N LEU A 39 5.80 4.73 -4.79
CA LEU A 39 6.42 5.47 -5.91
C LEU A 39 5.38 6.10 -6.85
N LEU A 40 4.25 5.42 -7.11
CA LEU A 40 3.18 5.96 -7.95
C LEU A 40 2.42 7.11 -7.26
N MET A 41 2.24 7.03 -5.94
CA MET A 41 1.64 8.10 -5.14
C MET A 41 2.58 9.31 -5.09
N GLU A 42 3.86 9.11 -4.80
CA GLU A 42 4.87 10.18 -4.80
C GLU A 42 4.99 10.89 -6.16
N LYS A 43 4.94 10.13 -7.27
CA LYS A 43 4.92 10.73 -8.62
C LYS A 43 3.72 11.67 -8.84
N GLN A 44 2.64 11.46 -8.11
CA GLN A 44 1.43 12.27 -8.16
C GLN A 44 1.29 13.21 -6.97
N HIS A 45 2.31 13.41 -6.13
CA HIS A 45 2.24 14.20 -4.89
C HIS A 45 1.67 15.62 -5.10
N ASN A 46 1.91 16.23 -6.26
CA ASN A 46 1.37 17.55 -6.60
C ASN A 46 -0.12 17.56 -7.00
N ARG A 47 -0.78 16.39 -7.06
CA ARG A 47 -2.22 16.21 -7.33
C ARG A 47 -3.05 16.06 -6.06
N GLY A 48 -2.45 16.25 -4.89
CA GLY A 48 -3.19 16.27 -3.63
C GLY A 48 -2.25 16.27 -2.43
N GLN A 49 -2.39 17.27 -1.57
CA GLN A 49 -1.58 17.46 -0.36
C GLN A 49 -2.43 17.58 0.91
N ASP A 50 -3.76 17.72 0.77
CA ASP A 50 -4.73 17.85 1.86
C ASP A 50 -4.97 16.52 2.61
N GLY A 51 -4.61 15.40 1.97
CA GLY A 51 -4.68 14.09 2.56
C GLY A 51 -4.33 12.98 1.58
N ALA A 52 -4.20 11.76 2.10
CA ALA A 52 -3.98 10.58 1.31
C ALA A 52 -4.70 9.36 1.90
N GLY A 53 -4.89 8.34 1.08
CA GLY A 53 -5.41 7.05 1.53
C GLY A 53 -4.77 5.89 0.77
N VAL A 54 -4.62 4.77 1.46
CA VAL A 54 -4.22 3.48 0.87
C VAL A 54 -5.29 2.45 1.18
N ALA A 55 -5.64 1.63 0.19
CA ALA A 55 -6.47 0.46 0.35
C ALA A 55 -5.80 -0.76 -0.28
N ALA A 56 -5.97 -1.92 0.34
CA ALA A 56 -5.48 -3.19 -0.16
C ALA A 56 -6.56 -4.27 -0.08
N VAL A 57 -6.65 -5.11 -1.10
CA VAL A 57 -7.56 -6.26 -1.14
C VAL A 57 -6.76 -7.54 -1.38
N LYS A 58 -6.93 -8.50 -0.46
CA LYS A 58 -6.40 -9.86 -0.52
C LYS A 58 -7.35 -10.74 -1.33
N LEU A 59 -6.83 -11.34 -2.39
CA LEU A 59 -7.58 -12.30 -3.21
C LEU A 59 -7.48 -13.72 -2.63
N ASN A 60 -8.49 -14.55 -2.86
CA ASN A 60 -8.50 -15.96 -2.42
C ASN A 60 -8.26 -16.13 -0.91
N THR A 61 -8.83 -15.21 -0.12
CA THR A 61 -8.79 -15.28 1.34
C THR A 61 -9.83 -16.29 1.81
N GLU A 62 -9.47 -17.14 2.77
CA GLU A 62 -10.41 -18.10 3.36
C GLU A 62 -11.53 -17.39 4.14
N PRO A 63 -12.74 -17.98 4.22
CA PRO A 63 -13.82 -17.43 5.04
C PRO A 63 -13.37 -17.22 6.49
N GLY A 64 -13.76 -16.08 7.07
CA GLY A 64 -13.40 -15.73 8.45
C GLY A 64 -12.12 -14.89 8.58
N TYR A 65 -11.35 -14.70 7.50
CA TYR A 65 -10.17 -13.84 7.52
C TYR A 65 -10.43 -12.47 6.86
N PRO A 66 -9.87 -11.37 7.41
CA PRO A 66 -10.02 -10.04 6.83
C PRO A 66 -9.28 -9.94 5.49
N PHE A 67 -10.01 -9.52 4.45
CA PHE A 67 -9.47 -9.39 3.10
C PHE A 67 -9.33 -7.94 2.62
N LEU A 68 -9.95 -6.97 3.29
CA LEU A 68 -9.89 -5.55 2.95
C LEU A 68 -9.15 -4.78 4.04
N TYR A 69 -8.15 -4.00 3.63
CA TYR A 69 -7.42 -3.06 4.46
C TYR A 69 -7.60 -1.65 3.92
N ARG A 70 -7.70 -0.67 4.80
CA ARG A 70 -7.74 0.74 4.45
C ARG A 70 -7.08 1.59 5.54
N ASN A 71 -6.21 2.50 5.13
CA ASN A 71 -5.64 3.52 5.98
C ASN A 71 -5.72 4.89 5.31
N ARG A 72 -5.88 5.97 6.10
CA ARG A 72 -6.02 7.35 5.62
C ARG A 72 -5.25 8.29 6.52
N SER A 73 -4.68 9.32 5.94
CA SER A 73 -4.02 10.40 6.68
C SER A 73 -4.42 11.77 6.11
N ASN A 74 -4.59 12.73 7.01
CA ASN A 74 -4.67 14.16 6.73
C ASN A 74 -3.55 14.93 7.46
N ALA A 75 -2.53 14.23 7.94
CA ALA A 75 -1.35 14.84 8.55
C ALA A 75 -0.53 15.60 7.50
N PRO A 76 0.36 16.52 7.92
CA PRO A 76 1.36 17.08 7.01
C PRO A 76 2.15 15.96 6.33
N GLN A 77 2.35 16.07 5.02
CA GLN A 77 2.97 15.02 4.20
C GLN A 77 2.23 13.66 4.35
N PRO A 78 0.95 13.58 3.93
CA PRO A 78 0.07 12.46 4.27
C PRO A 78 0.52 11.13 3.63
N ILE A 79 1.24 11.16 2.51
CA ILE A 79 1.84 9.95 1.92
C ILE A 79 2.93 9.41 2.86
N ALA A 80 3.87 10.26 3.29
CA ALA A 80 4.96 9.87 4.18
C ALA A 80 4.41 9.32 5.51
N ASP A 81 3.40 9.97 6.09
CA ASP A 81 2.75 9.50 7.31
C ASP A 81 2.11 8.10 7.14
N LEU A 82 1.36 7.87 6.06
CA LEU A 82 0.78 6.54 5.77
C LEU A 82 1.84 5.44 5.66
N PHE A 83 2.91 5.69 4.90
CA PHE A 83 3.96 4.70 4.72
C PHE A 83 4.84 4.52 5.96
N ALA A 84 4.94 5.53 6.83
CA ALA A 84 5.55 5.39 8.14
C ALA A 84 4.71 4.50 9.07
N GLN A 85 3.37 4.65 9.08
CA GLN A 85 2.48 3.78 9.84
C GLN A 85 2.56 2.33 9.36
N ILE A 86 2.50 2.12 8.04
CA ILE A 86 2.67 0.79 7.43
C ILE A 86 4.05 0.20 7.75
N GLY A 87 5.11 1.02 7.68
CA GLY A 87 6.47 0.61 8.05
C GLY A 87 6.56 0.13 9.49
N LYS A 88 5.90 0.81 10.43
CA LYS A 88 5.82 0.38 11.84
C LYS A 88 5.12 -0.97 12.00
N GLU A 89 4.00 -1.20 11.30
CA GLU A 89 3.31 -2.50 11.30
C GLU A 89 4.26 -3.62 10.81
N ILE A 90 4.98 -3.38 9.70
CA ILE A 90 5.95 -4.34 9.16
C ILE A 90 7.08 -4.62 10.16
N SER A 91 7.69 -3.58 10.73
CA SER A 91 8.80 -3.73 11.69
C SER A 91 8.36 -4.38 13.01
N GLU A 92 7.10 -4.27 13.40
CA GLU A 92 6.56 -4.98 14.55
C GLU A 92 6.46 -6.48 14.28
N VAL A 93 5.90 -6.85 13.13
CA VAL A 93 5.80 -8.26 12.73
C VAL A 93 7.19 -8.89 12.56
N GLU A 94 8.15 -8.17 11.97
CA GLU A 94 9.53 -8.63 11.81
C GLU A 94 10.27 -8.82 13.16
N ARG A 95 9.99 -7.96 14.16
CA ARG A 95 10.54 -8.13 15.52
C ARG A 95 10.09 -9.43 16.18
N HIS A 96 8.85 -9.85 15.95
CA HIS A 96 8.29 -11.07 16.53
C HIS A 96 8.60 -12.32 15.70
N GLN A 97 8.76 -12.16 14.39
CA GLN A 97 9.09 -13.23 13.47
C GLN A 97 10.26 -12.81 12.57
N PRO A 98 11.50 -13.03 13.04
CA PRO A 98 12.68 -12.87 12.20
C PRO A 98 12.52 -13.66 10.89
N ASP A 99 13.01 -13.10 9.78
CA ASP A 99 12.92 -13.65 8.42
C ASP A 99 11.53 -13.69 7.78
N ILE A 100 10.47 -13.15 8.41
CA ILE A 100 9.12 -13.19 7.83
C ILE A 100 9.05 -12.56 6.43
N LEU A 101 9.89 -11.58 6.11
CA LEU A 101 10.00 -10.97 4.78
C LEU A 101 10.35 -11.98 3.68
N GLN A 102 11.01 -13.09 4.02
CA GLN A 102 11.34 -14.19 3.12
C GLN A 102 10.19 -15.19 2.93
N HIS A 103 9.09 -15.02 3.67
CA HIS A 103 7.93 -15.92 3.69
C HIS A 103 6.65 -15.23 3.20
N PRO A 104 6.43 -15.14 1.87
CA PRO A 104 5.29 -14.43 1.27
C PRO A 104 3.91 -14.83 1.77
N GLY A 105 3.68 -16.12 2.04
CA GLY A 105 2.40 -16.59 2.58
C GLY A 105 2.14 -16.06 3.99
N LEU A 106 3.16 -16.09 4.86
CA LEU A 106 3.06 -15.57 6.22
C LEU A 106 2.84 -14.06 6.21
N MET A 107 3.56 -13.32 5.36
CA MET A 107 3.38 -11.88 5.19
C MET A 107 1.95 -11.50 4.81
N LYS A 108 1.35 -12.21 3.85
CA LYS A 108 -0.05 -12.00 3.47
C LYS A 108 -1.01 -12.27 4.63
N GLY A 109 -0.73 -13.26 5.47
CA GLY A 109 -1.55 -13.57 6.64
C GLY A 109 -1.47 -12.50 7.74
N HIS A 110 -0.26 -12.06 8.07
CA HIS A 110 -0.02 -11.21 9.26
C HIS A 110 -0.19 -9.72 9.01
N LEU A 111 0.02 -9.24 7.78
CA LEU A 111 -0.09 -7.81 7.47
C LEU A 111 -1.38 -7.49 6.73
N GLY A 112 -2.14 -6.53 7.24
CA GLY A 112 -3.38 -6.08 6.62
C GLY A 112 -3.15 -5.51 5.21
N VAL A 113 -2.12 -4.67 5.07
CA VAL A 113 -1.77 -3.98 3.82
C VAL A 113 -1.27 -4.92 2.69
N MET A 114 -0.92 -6.17 3.01
CA MET A 114 -0.43 -7.13 2.02
C MET A 114 -1.58 -7.69 1.17
N GLY A 115 -1.93 -7.00 0.08
CA GLY A 115 -2.96 -7.39 -0.88
C GLY A 115 -2.50 -7.38 -2.34
N GLU A 116 -3.16 -8.16 -3.19
CA GLU A 116 -2.87 -8.22 -4.63
C GLU A 116 -3.49 -7.05 -5.41
N ILE A 117 -4.53 -6.42 -4.87
CA ILE A 117 -5.10 -5.18 -5.42
C ILE A 117 -4.78 -4.07 -4.44
N LEU A 118 -4.15 -3.01 -4.94
CA LEU A 118 -3.73 -1.87 -4.16
C LEU A 118 -4.26 -0.59 -4.81
N LEU A 119 -4.75 0.33 -3.99
CA LEU A 119 -5.22 1.63 -4.40
C LEU A 119 -4.63 2.70 -3.49
N GLY A 120 -4.02 3.72 -4.08
CA GLY A 120 -3.57 4.94 -3.45
C GLY A 120 -4.45 6.09 -3.94
N HIS A 121 -4.84 6.96 -3.03
CA HIS A 121 -5.62 8.15 -3.31
C HIS A 121 -4.92 9.37 -2.70
N LEU A 122 -4.87 10.46 -3.46
CA LEU A 122 -4.34 11.76 -3.01
C LEU A 122 -5.48 12.76 -3.07
N ARG A 123 -5.77 13.38 -1.93
CA ARG A 123 -6.81 14.38 -1.82
C ARG A 123 -6.21 15.76 -2.08
N TYR A 124 -6.77 16.47 -3.06
CA TYR A 124 -6.58 17.90 -3.23
C TYR A 124 -7.53 18.65 -2.31
#